data_AF-A0A971BIJ0-F1
#
_entry.id   AF-A0A971BIJ0-F1
#
_cell.length_a   1.000
_cell.length_b   1.000
_cell.length_c   1.000
_cell.angle_alpha   90.00
_cell.angle_beta   90.00
_cell.angle_gamma   90.00
#
_symmetry.space_group_name_H-M   'P 1'
#
loop_
_entity.id
_entity.type
_entity.pdbx_description
1 polymer ?
#
loop_
_entity_poly.entity_id
_entity_poly.type
_entity_poly.pdbx_seq_one_letter_code
_entity_poly.pdbx_strand_id
1 'polypeptide(L)'
;MEKAVNETLSVTELWRKKAEAVQAIYLLTLEQSKACAAEDMKRLDELLERRQGWMERVDTLDEWLAALDGRDTAQTAALKEEVKALLIKTRQVDAYNRKLAADKLQDIKNGIRDNTRLKQGMRSYIRGGVAADGMYFDTKK
;
A
#
# COMPACT_ATOMS: atom_id res chain seq x y z
N MET A 1 43.70 -24.84 -12.93
CA MET A 1 42.91 -23.96 -13.82
C MET A 1 41.54 -23.90 -13.24
N GLU A 2 41.15 -22.75 -12.70
CA GLU A 2 39.79 -22.20 -12.65
C GLU A 2 39.89 -20.97 -11.76
N LYS A 3 40.09 -19.83 -12.42
CA LYS A 3 39.97 -18.53 -11.78
C LYS A 3 38.52 -18.42 -11.32
N ALA A 4 38.29 -18.40 -10.02
CA ALA A 4 37.07 -17.84 -9.47
C ALA A 4 36.99 -16.39 -9.99
N VAL A 5 36.19 -16.19 -11.03
CA VAL A 5 35.83 -14.86 -11.50
C VAL A 5 34.93 -14.29 -10.41
N ASN A 6 35.54 -13.71 -9.39
CA ASN A 6 34.88 -12.71 -8.56
C ASN A 6 34.59 -11.54 -9.50
N GLU A 7 33.42 -11.56 -10.13
CA GLU A 7 32.89 -10.40 -10.84
C GLU A 7 32.60 -9.32 -9.79
N THR A 8 33.63 -8.56 -9.43
CA THR A 8 33.45 -7.31 -8.71
C THR A 8 32.66 -6.39 -9.64
N LEU A 9 31.34 -6.33 -9.45
CA LEU A 9 30.47 -5.42 -10.18
C LEU A 9 31.01 -3.99 -10.04
N SER A 10 31.10 -3.28 -11.16
CA SER A 10 31.55 -1.89 -11.13
C SER A 10 30.53 -1.02 -10.40
N VAL A 11 30.99 0.10 -9.82
CA VAL A 11 30.11 1.08 -9.14
C VAL A 11 28.98 1.54 -10.06
N THR A 12 29.26 1.74 -11.34
CA THR A 12 28.26 2.12 -12.34
C THR A 12 27.21 1.04 -12.56
N GLU A 13 27.61 -0.23 -12.61
CA GLU A 13 26.66 -1.35 -12.75
C GLU A 13 25.79 -1.52 -11.51
N LEU A 14 26.34 -1.30 -10.32
CA LEU A 14 25.57 -1.30 -9.07
C LEU A 14 24.52 -0.18 -9.06
N TRP A 15 24.90 1.03 -9.48
CA TRP A 15 23.94 2.12 -9.63
C TRP A 15 22.86 1.83 -10.68
N ARG A 16 23.21 1.18 -11.80
CA ARG A 16 22.24 0.76 -12.81
C ARG A 16 21.25 -0.27 -12.23
N LYS A 17 21.77 -1.30 -11.56
CA LYS A 17 20.93 -2.32 -10.89
C LYS A 17 20.03 -1.69 -9.82
N LYS A 18 20.51 -0.68 -9.12
CA LYS A 18 19.70 0.07 -8.14
C LYS A 18 18.58 0.87 -8.83
N ALA A 19 18.87 1.55 -9.93
CA ALA A 19 17.86 2.26 -10.71
C ALA A 19 16.77 1.31 -11.22
N GLU A 20 17.14 0.16 -11.76
CA GLU A 20 16.21 -0.90 -12.20
C GLU A 20 15.33 -1.40 -11.04
N ALA A 21 15.92 -1.67 -9.87
CA ALA A 21 15.18 -2.11 -8.70
C ALA A 21 14.18 -1.05 -8.21
N VAL A 22 14.60 0.23 -8.16
CA VAL A 22 13.72 1.34 -7.77
C VAL A 22 12.61 1.55 -8.80
N GLN A 23 12.89 1.36 -10.09
CA GLN A 23 11.88 1.40 -11.15
C GLN A 23 10.85 0.28 -10.98
N ALA A 24 11.30 -0.94 -10.65
CA ALA A 24 10.39 -2.06 -10.35
C ALA A 24 9.49 -1.75 -9.13
N ILE A 25 10.04 -1.17 -8.07
CA ILE A 25 9.26 -0.70 -6.90
C ILE A 25 8.20 0.32 -7.34
N TYR A 26 8.58 1.30 -8.16
CA TYR A 26 7.65 2.31 -8.66
C TYR A 26 6.49 1.69 -9.45
N LEU A 27 6.79 0.78 -10.38
CA LEU A 27 5.77 0.09 -11.18
C LEU A 27 4.84 -0.76 -10.32
N LEU A 28 5.38 -1.51 -9.36
CA LEU A 28 4.57 -2.28 -8.41
C LEU A 28 3.68 -1.35 -7.57
N THR A 29 4.17 -0.17 -7.18
CA THR A 29 3.39 0.80 -6.41
C THR A 29 2.22 1.37 -7.23
N LEU A 30 2.39 1.54 -8.55
CA LEU A 30 1.29 1.89 -9.46
C LEU A 30 0.29 0.72 -9.62
N GLU A 31 0.77 -0.52 -9.69
CA GLU A 31 -0.12 -1.69 -9.73
C GLU A 31 -0.92 -1.85 -8.44
N GLN A 32 -0.32 -1.54 -7.27
CA GLN A 32 -1.02 -1.50 -5.99
C GLN A 32 -2.19 -0.51 -6.03
N SER A 33 -2.03 0.66 -6.66
CA SER A 33 -3.13 1.62 -6.85
C SER A 33 -4.32 0.99 -7.57
N LYS A 34 -4.06 0.18 -8.61
CA LYS A 34 -5.10 -0.51 -9.38
C LYS A 34 -5.78 -1.59 -8.54
N ALA A 35 -5.00 -2.39 -7.80
CA ALA A 35 -5.54 -3.43 -6.93
C ALA A 35 -6.43 -2.83 -5.81
N CYS A 36 -5.99 -1.72 -5.19
CA CYS A 36 -6.79 -0.98 -4.21
C CYS A 36 -8.10 -0.46 -4.80
N ALA A 37 -8.07 0.11 -6.00
CA ALA A 37 -9.27 0.62 -6.66
C ALA A 37 -10.26 -0.49 -7.06
N ALA A 38 -9.74 -1.68 -7.39
CA ALA A 38 -10.53 -2.87 -7.72
C ALA A 38 -10.97 -3.68 -6.49
N GLU A 39 -10.56 -3.28 -5.27
CA GLU A 39 -10.79 -4.01 -4.02
C GLU A 39 -10.26 -5.47 -4.04
N ASP A 40 -9.25 -5.74 -4.88
CA ASP A 40 -8.62 -7.06 -5.00
C ASP A 40 -7.52 -7.22 -3.95
N MET A 41 -7.93 -7.62 -2.74
CA MET A 41 -7.03 -7.77 -1.59
C MET A 41 -5.98 -8.85 -1.80
N LYS A 42 -6.34 -9.97 -2.45
CA LYS A 42 -5.39 -11.04 -2.72
C LYS A 42 -4.26 -10.55 -3.64
N ARG A 43 -4.61 -9.84 -4.70
CA ARG A 43 -3.61 -9.26 -5.59
C ARG A 43 -2.79 -8.19 -4.91
N LEU A 44 -3.40 -7.39 -4.04
CA LEU A 44 -2.69 -6.37 -3.27
C LEU A 44 -1.61 -6.98 -2.37
N ASP A 45 -1.92 -8.07 -1.66
CA ASP A 45 -0.96 -8.79 -0.82
C ASP A 45 0.23 -9.32 -1.63
N GLU A 46 -0.04 -9.99 -2.76
CA GLU A 46 1.02 -10.47 -3.68
C GLU A 46 1.94 -9.33 -4.15
N LEU A 47 1.36 -8.15 -4.45
CA LEU A 47 2.12 -6.99 -4.89
C LEU A 47 2.95 -6.38 -3.76
N LEU A 48 2.46 -6.39 -2.51
CA LEU A 48 3.19 -5.92 -1.34
C LEU A 48 4.40 -6.80 -1.05
N GLU A 49 4.23 -8.13 -1.06
CA GLU A 49 5.34 -9.07 -0.88
C GLU A 49 6.42 -8.91 -1.96
N ARG A 50 6.00 -8.84 -3.23
CA ARG A 50 6.95 -8.62 -4.34
C ARG A 50 7.69 -7.30 -4.20
N ARG A 51 7.00 -6.23 -3.78
CA ARG A 51 7.62 -4.92 -3.56
C ARG A 51 8.63 -4.99 -2.40
N GLN A 52 8.32 -5.72 -1.33
CA GLN A 52 9.23 -5.93 -0.20
C GLN A 52 10.54 -6.60 -0.64
N GLY A 53 10.46 -7.66 -1.45
CA GLY A 53 11.67 -8.29 -1.99
C GLY A 53 12.55 -7.37 -2.84
N TRP A 54 11.94 -6.42 -3.58
CA TRP A 54 12.72 -5.40 -4.29
C TRP A 54 13.34 -4.35 -3.36
N MET A 55 12.67 -3.99 -2.26
CA MET A 55 13.23 -3.08 -1.25
C MET A 55 14.47 -3.69 -0.58
N GLU A 56 14.39 -4.96 -0.18
CA GLU A 56 15.53 -5.70 0.39
C GLU A 56 16.72 -5.77 -0.58
N ARG A 57 16.44 -5.91 -1.89
CA ARG A 57 17.46 -5.86 -2.93
C ARG A 57 18.10 -4.47 -3.06
N VAL A 58 17.33 -3.40 -2.90
CA VAL A 58 17.87 -2.02 -2.87
C VAL A 58 18.77 -1.84 -1.66
N ASP A 59 18.36 -2.32 -0.48
CA ASP A 59 19.17 -2.24 0.73
C ASP A 59 20.51 -2.99 0.57
N THR A 60 20.48 -4.19 0.00
CA THR A 60 21.70 -4.97 -0.32
C THR A 60 22.63 -4.20 -1.28
N LEU A 61 22.06 -3.57 -2.31
CA LEU A 61 22.85 -2.76 -3.26
C LEU A 61 23.46 -1.53 -2.60
N ASP A 62 22.77 -0.95 -1.61
CA ASP A 62 23.27 0.20 -0.85
C ASP A 62 24.42 -0.16 0.08
N GLU A 63 24.36 -1.33 0.72
CA GLU A 63 25.49 -1.87 1.48
C GLU A 63 26.72 -2.07 0.59
N TRP A 64 26.55 -2.65 -0.60
CA TRP A 64 27.65 -2.85 -1.55
C TRP A 64 28.21 -1.53 -2.07
N LEU A 65 27.35 -0.57 -2.39
CA LEU A 65 27.77 0.76 -2.84
C LEU A 65 28.50 1.53 -1.73
N ALA A 66 28.08 1.40 -0.47
CA ALA A 66 28.73 2.05 0.67
C ALA A 66 30.12 1.46 0.97
N ALA A 67 30.32 0.16 0.70
CA ALA A 67 31.61 -0.50 0.86
C ALA A 67 32.64 -0.14 -0.23
N LEU A 68 32.20 0.49 -1.33
CA LEU A 68 33.05 0.83 -2.47
C LEU A 68 33.46 2.30 -2.43
N ASP A 69 34.77 2.55 -2.42
CA ASP A 69 35.33 3.90 -2.52
C ASP A 69 35.37 4.35 -3.99
N GLY A 70 34.19 4.67 -4.53
CA GLY A 70 33.98 5.00 -5.94
C GLY A 70 34.05 6.50 -6.22
N ARG A 71 34.90 6.92 -7.16
CA ARG A 71 34.83 8.29 -7.70
C ARG A 71 33.53 8.48 -8.48
N ASP A 72 32.86 9.60 -8.23
CA ASP A 72 31.66 9.97 -8.98
C ASP A 72 32.03 10.31 -10.43
N THR A 73 31.40 9.62 -11.36
CA THR A 73 31.46 9.90 -12.80
C THR A 73 30.18 10.64 -13.23
N ALA A 74 30.20 11.28 -14.40
CA ALA A 74 28.99 11.88 -14.97
C ALA A 74 27.85 10.86 -15.12
N GLN A 75 28.19 9.60 -15.43
CA GLN A 75 27.22 8.52 -15.58
C GLN A 75 26.61 8.09 -14.24
N THR A 76 27.43 7.91 -13.19
CA THR A 76 26.91 7.58 -11.85
C THR A 76 26.08 8.72 -11.27
N ALA A 77 26.45 9.98 -11.54
CA ALA A 77 25.66 11.15 -11.16
C ALA A 77 24.28 11.16 -11.84
N ALA A 78 24.20 10.87 -13.13
CA ALA A 78 22.93 10.76 -13.85
C ALA A 78 22.03 9.65 -13.27
N LEU A 79 22.60 8.47 -12.98
CA LEU A 79 21.87 7.35 -12.36
C LEU A 79 21.38 7.68 -10.95
N LYS A 80 22.17 8.42 -10.15
CA LYS A 80 21.75 8.91 -8.82
C LYS A 80 20.53 9.82 -8.92
N GLU A 81 20.53 10.75 -9.87
CA GLU A 81 19.38 11.64 -10.08
C GLU A 81 18.15 10.88 -10.58
N GLU A 82 18.33 9.88 -11.44
CA GLU A 82 17.24 9.00 -11.86
C GLU A 82 16.62 8.25 -10.68
N VAL A 83 17.45 7.63 -9.82
CA VAL A 83 16.99 6.95 -8.60
C VAL A 83 16.22 7.92 -7.69
N LYS A 84 16.74 9.14 -7.46
CA LYS A 84 16.05 10.15 -6.65
C LYS A 84 14.69 10.52 -7.26
N ALA A 85 14.63 10.74 -8.56
CA ALA A 85 13.38 11.07 -9.25
C ALA A 85 12.35 9.93 -9.12
N LEU A 86 12.77 8.68 -9.27
CA LEU A 86 11.90 7.51 -9.09
C LEU A 86 11.42 7.36 -7.65
N LEU A 87 12.28 7.61 -6.65
CA LEU A 87 11.89 7.59 -5.24
C LEU A 87 10.84 8.66 -4.92
N ILE A 88 10.99 9.87 -5.48
CA ILE A 88 10.00 10.95 -5.33
C ILE A 88 8.66 10.52 -5.92
N LYS A 89 8.65 9.99 -7.14
CA LYS A 89 7.43 9.48 -7.80
C LYS A 89 6.78 8.37 -6.98
N THR A 90 7.57 7.42 -6.49
CA THR A 90 7.09 6.31 -5.65
C THR A 90 6.41 6.84 -4.38
N ARG A 91 7.03 7.80 -3.69
CA ARG A 91 6.44 8.43 -2.49
C ARG A 91 5.12 9.15 -2.78
N GLN A 92 5.00 9.80 -3.94
CA GLN A 92 3.75 10.45 -4.34
C GLN A 92 2.63 9.43 -4.57
N VAL A 93 2.92 8.31 -5.23
CA VAL A 93 1.94 7.23 -5.45
C VAL A 93 1.58 6.54 -4.13
N ASP A 94 2.55 6.30 -3.24
CA ASP A 94 2.28 5.76 -1.91
C ASP A 94 1.35 6.66 -1.10
N ALA A 95 1.57 7.98 -1.15
CA ALA A 95 0.69 8.93 -0.48
C ALA A 95 -0.74 8.87 -1.04
N TYR A 96 -0.88 8.75 -2.36
CA TYR A 96 -2.17 8.53 -3.00
C TYR A 96 -2.83 7.22 -2.56
N ASN A 97 -2.10 6.11 -2.55
CA ASN A 97 -2.61 4.81 -2.12
C ASN A 97 -3.07 4.81 -0.67
N ARG A 98 -2.33 5.48 0.23
CA ARG A 98 -2.74 5.65 1.64
C ARG A 98 -4.02 6.45 1.76
N LYS A 99 -4.17 7.51 0.97
CA LYS A 99 -5.42 8.30 0.95
C LYS A 99 -6.59 7.44 0.49
N LEU A 100 -6.44 6.69 -0.60
CA LEU A 100 -7.47 5.79 -1.12
C LEU A 100 -7.90 4.76 -0.07
N ALA A 101 -6.94 4.15 0.63
CA ALA A 101 -7.23 3.20 1.71
C ALA A 101 -7.94 3.86 2.91
N ALA A 102 -7.53 5.08 3.29
CA ALA A 102 -8.15 5.83 4.38
C ALA A 102 -9.60 6.23 4.05
N ASP A 103 -9.85 6.69 2.84
CA ASP A 103 -11.19 7.05 2.37
C ASP A 103 -12.11 5.81 2.39
N LYS A 104 -11.63 4.67 1.89
CA LYS A 104 -12.36 3.39 1.93
C LYS A 104 -12.65 2.91 3.35
N LEU A 105 -11.69 3.04 4.27
CA LEU A 105 -11.91 2.71 5.68
C LEU A 105 -13.00 3.59 6.29
N GLN A 106 -13.04 4.86 5.93
CA GLN A 106 -14.07 5.79 6.41
C GLN A 106 -15.45 5.41 5.88
N ASP A 107 -15.56 5.02 4.61
CA ASP A 107 -16.81 4.55 4.01
C ASP A 107 -17.34 3.30 4.73
N ILE A 108 -16.46 2.32 5.00
CA ILE A 108 -16.81 1.10 5.75
C ILE A 108 -17.33 1.46 7.15
N LYS A 109 -16.64 2.36 7.88
CA LYS A 109 -17.05 2.82 9.21
C LYS A 109 -18.43 3.48 9.19
N ASN A 110 -18.67 4.34 8.20
CA ASN A 110 -19.97 5.00 8.00
C ASN A 110 -21.07 3.97 7.75
N GLY A 111 -20.83 3.00 6.85
CA GLY A 111 -21.78 1.91 6.56
C GLY A 111 -22.13 1.06 7.79
N ILE A 112 -21.15 0.72 8.63
CA ILE A 112 -21.38 -0.01 9.89
C ILE A 112 -22.25 0.81 10.85
N ARG A 113 -21.95 2.11 10.99
CA ARG A 113 -22.71 3.02 11.85
C ARG A 113 -24.17 3.13 11.39
N ASP A 114 -24.39 3.27 10.09
CA ASP A 114 -25.74 3.43 9.55
C ASP A 114 -26.55 2.13 9.65
N ASN A 115 -25.92 0.97 9.41
CA ASN A 115 -26.53 -0.34 9.65
C ASN A 115 -26.91 -0.53 11.13
N THR A 116 -26.05 -0.10 12.06
CA THR A 116 -26.31 -0.15 13.50
C THR A 116 -27.51 0.73 13.88
N ARG A 117 -27.58 1.96 13.34
CA ARG A 117 -28.70 2.87 13.55
C ARG A 117 -30.02 2.29 13.02
N LEU A 118 -30.01 1.70 11.83
CA LEU A 118 -31.18 1.04 11.25
C LEU A 118 -31.67 -0.12 12.14
N LYS A 119 -30.76 -0.97 12.62
CA LYS A 119 -31.11 -2.08 13.54
C LYS A 119 -31.68 -1.58 14.87
N GLN A 120 -31.16 -0.48 15.41
CA GLN A 120 -31.70 0.15 16.62
C GLN A 120 -33.10 0.72 16.38
N GLY A 121 -33.31 1.43 15.26
CA GLY A 121 -34.61 1.95 14.86
C GLY A 121 -35.67 0.87 14.61
N MET A 122 -35.28 -0.25 13.99
CA MET A 122 -36.19 -1.40 13.84
C MET A 122 -36.54 -2.03 15.21
N ARG A 123 -35.56 -2.16 16.12
CA ARG A 123 -35.83 -2.70 17.47
C ARG A 123 -36.74 -1.79 18.29
N SER A 124 -36.61 -0.47 18.18
CA SER A 124 -37.53 0.46 18.86
C SER A 124 -38.93 0.42 18.25
N TYR A 125 -39.05 0.28 16.93
CA TYR A 125 -40.35 0.11 16.26
C TYR A 125 -41.05 -1.19 16.67
N ILE A 126 -40.33 -2.32 16.70
CA ILE A 126 -40.89 -3.62 17.13
C ILE A 126 -41.30 -3.59 18.61
N ARG A 127 -40.50 -2.98 19.51
CA ARG A 127 -40.90 -2.83 20.93
C ARG A 127 -42.08 -1.87 21.12
N GLY A 128 -42.17 -0.80 20.33
CA GLY A 128 -43.30 0.12 20.36
C GLY A 128 -44.61 -0.51 19.89
N GLY A 129 -44.55 -1.44 18.93
CA GLY A 129 -45.71 -2.20 18.46
C GLY A 129 -46.21 -3.27 19.43
N VAL A 130 -45.32 -3.93 20.18
CA VAL A 130 -45.70 -4.98 21.15
C VAL A 130 -46.28 -4.39 22.45
N ALA A 131 -46.08 -3.09 22.71
CA ALA A 131 -46.69 -2.40 23.86
C ALA A 131 -48.14 -1.93 23.61
N ALA A 132 -48.67 -2.07 22.39
CA ALA A 132 -49.99 -1.58 22.02
C ALA A 132 -51.15 -2.59 22.24
N ASP A 133 -50.87 -3.81 22.70
CA ASP A 133 -51.88 -4.85 23.00
C ASP A 133 -52.37 -4.83 24.47
N GLY A 134 -52.19 -3.73 25.19
CA GLY A 134 -52.52 -3.60 26.62
C GLY A 134 -53.55 -2.54 27.00
N MET A 135 -54.14 -1.80 26.06
CA MET A 135 -55.20 -0.84 26.37
C MET A 135 -56.55 -1.56 26.51
N TYR A 136 -56.78 -2.11 27.70
CA TYR A 136 -58.11 -2.44 28.17
C TYR A 136 -58.91 -1.14 28.28
N PHE A 137 -59.80 -0.90 27.32
CA PHE A 137 -60.90 0.04 27.52
C PHE A 137 -61.81 -0.56 28.60
N ASP A 138 -61.72 -0.06 29.82
CA ASP A 138 -62.69 -0.36 30.87
C ASP A 138 -64.00 0.37 30.55
N THR A 139 -64.84 -0.27 29.74
CA THR A 139 -66.24 0.11 29.54
C THR A 139 -67.11 -0.70 30.50
N LYS A 140 -67.01 -0.43 31.80
CA LYS A 140 -68.03 -0.87 32.76
C LYS A 140 -68.49 0.25 33.70
N LYS A 141 -69.70 0.71 33.36
CA LYS A 141 -70.75 1.38 34.15
C LYS A 141 -70.65 2.88 34.35
#